data_AF-A0A2M8PKZ8-F1
#
_entry.id   AF-A0A2M8PKZ8-F1
#
_cell.length_a   1.000
_cell.length_b   1.000
_cell.length_c   1.000
_cell.angle_alpha   90.00
_cell.angle_beta   90.00
_cell.angle_gamma   90.00
#
_symmetry.space_group_name_H-M   'P 1'
#
loop_
_entity.id
_entity.type
_entity.pdbx_description
1 polymer ?
#
loop_
_entity_poly.entity_id
_entity_poly.type
_entity_poly.pdbx_seq_one_letter_code
_entity_poly.pdbx_strand_id
1 'polypeptide(L)'
;MGARLTREQIEHLHTKLVVPVAVSDILAYGLTVEPDMQYGMHEALSEIDPDSALLAIALSAQQIASAAQASYPIANALYNEATDILNDYGPGFIRDLKRGSIPEKDFIDVLMNVPEDLEALADILDALCADILDKTEDKENASYVIAHI
;
A
#
# COMPACT_ATOMS: atom_id res chain seq x y z
N MET A 1 18.88 -15.05 -0.64
CA MET A 1 17.92 -14.95 -1.76
C MET A 1 16.55 -15.35 -1.22
N GLY A 2 15.75 -14.36 -0.81
CA GLY A 2 14.40 -14.58 -0.29
C GLY A 2 13.48 -15.09 -1.40
N ALA A 3 12.63 -16.06 -1.08
CA ALA A 3 11.66 -16.60 -2.03
C ALA A 3 10.58 -15.53 -2.29
N ARG A 4 10.41 -15.13 -3.55
CA ARG A 4 9.31 -14.23 -3.97
C ARG A 4 7.96 -14.86 -3.61
N LEU A 5 7.03 -14.03 -3.15
CA LEU A 5 5.66 -14.47 -2.87
C LEU A 5 4.99 -14.99 -4.14
N THR A 6 4.35 -16.16 -4.03
CA THR A 6 3.50 -16.71 -5.09
C THR A 6 2.16 -15.99 -5.12
N ARG A 7 1.47 -16.04 -6.27
CA ARG A 7 0.15 -15.44 -6.42
C ARG A 7 -0.88 -15.97 -5.41
N GLU A 8 -0.87 -17.28 -5.14
CA GLU A 8 -1.72 -17.90 -4.12
C GLU A 8 -1.45 -17.34 -2.72
N GLN A 9 -0.20 -17.01 -2.41
CA GLN A 9 0.16 -16.41 -1.11
C GLN A 9 -0.34 -14.98 -0.99
N ILE A 10 -0.27 -14.19 -2.06
CA ILE A 10 -0.83 -12.83 -2.12
C ILE A 10 -2.37 -12.89 -1.97
N GLU A 11 -3.03 -13.82 -2.67
CA GLU A 11 -4.47 -14.04 -2.52
C GLU A 11 -4.86 -14.45 -1.09
N HIS A 12 -4.02 -15.25 -0.42
CA HIS A 12 -4.25 -15.62 0.99
C HIS A 12 -4.09 -14.42 1.95
N LEU A 13 -3.11 -13.54 1.70
CA LEU A 13 -2.96 -12.28 2.44
C LEU A 13 -4.22 -11.40 2.30
N HIS A 14 -4.78 -11.30 1.09
CA HIS A 14 -6.03 -10.57 0.84
C HIS A 14 -7.21 -11.11 1.65
N THR A 15 -7.28 -12.42 1.94
CA THR A 15 -8.36 -12.98 2.77
C THR A 15 -8.24 -12.65 4.26
N LYS A 16 -7.08 -12.16 4.71
CA LYS A 16 -6.81 -11.86 6.12
C LYS A 16 -6.71 -10.37 6.41
N LEU A 17 -6.47 -9.56 5.38
CA LEU A 17 -6.25 -8.13 5.51
C LEU A 17 -7.37 -7.41 4.76
N VAL A 18 -8.30 -6.82 5.53
CA VAL A 18 -9.50 -6.15 4.99
C VAL A 18 -9.16 -4.90 4.18
N VAL A 19 -8.12 -4.18 4.60
CA VAL A 19 -7.74 -2.88 4.02
C VAL A 19 -7.30 -3.00 2.54
N PRO A 20 -6.39 -3.93 2.15
CA PRO A 20 -6.08 -4.17 0.74
C PRO A 20 -7.29 -4.54 -0.14
N VAL A 21 -8.31 -5.21 0.43
CA VAL A 21 -9.53 -5.53 -0.32
C VAL A 21 -10.34 -4.26 -0.56
N ALA A 22 -10.54 -3.46 0.49
CA ALA A 22 -11.24 -2.18 0.38
C ALA A 22 -10.56 -1.23 -0.62
N VAL A 23 -9.23 -1.15 -0.61
CA VAL A 23 -8.45 -0.34 -1.57
C VAL A 23 -8.62 -0.85 -3.00
N SER A 24 -8.56 -2.16 -3.21
CA SER A 24 -8.84 -2.76 -4.52
C SER A 24 -10.25 -2.41 -5.02
N ASP A 25 -11.27 -2.48 -4.17
CA ASP A 25 -12.64 -2.13 -4.53
C ASP A 25 -12.78 -0.64 -4.85
N ILE A 26 -12.17 0.24 -4.05
CA ILE A 26 -12.14 1.68 -4.31
C ILE A 26 -11.57 1.97 -5.70
N LEU A 27 -10.43 1.34 -6.05
CA LEU A 27 -9.78 1.53 -7.34
C LEU A 27 -10.59 0.93 -8.49
N ALA A 28 -11.13 -0.27 -8.32
CA ALA A 28 -11.86 -0.97 -9.38
C ALA A 28 -13.19 -0.31 -9.73
N TYR A 29 -13.90 0.24 -8.73
CA TYR A 29 -15.21 0.85 -8.91
C TYR A 29 -15.19 2.38 -8.89
N GLY A 30 -14.01 3.00 -8.77
CA GLY A 30 -13.85 4.45 -8.72
C GLY A 30 -14.61 5.09 -7.55
N LEU A 31 -14.61 4.43 -6.39
CA LEU A 31 -15.38 4.89 -5.23
C LEU A 31 -14.75 6.16 -4.64
N THR A 32 -15.60 7.07 -4.16
CA THR A 32 -15.14 8.18 -3.34
C THR A 32 -14.88 7.66 -1.92
N VAL A 33 -13.72 8.01 -1.36
CA VAL A 33 -13.35 7.60 0.00
C VAL A 33 -13.97 8.57 1.01
N GLU A 34 -15.08 8.17 1.61
CA GLU A 34 -15.77 8.96 2.64
C GLU A 34 -15.08 8.86 4.02
N PRO A 35 -15.29 9.83 4.93
CA PRO A 35 -14.66 9.83 6.26
C PRO A 35 -14.89 8.53 7.05
N ASP A 36 -16.07 7.95 6.97
CA ASP A 36 -16.39 6.69 7.67
C ASP A 36 -15.60 5.50 7.11
N MET A 37 -15.33 5.49 5.79
CA MET A 37 -14.46 4.50 5.16
C MET A 37 -13.01 4.66 5.61
N GLN A 38 -12.52 5.90 5.68
CA GLN A 38 -11.17 6.20 6.19
C GLN A 38 -11.01 5.73 7.63
N TYR A 39 -11.99 6.06 8.49
CA TYR A 39 -12.01 5.63 9.87
C TYR A 39 -12.06 4.10 10.00
N GLY A 40 -12.93 3.43 9.24
CA GLY A 40 -13.02 1.97 9.24
C GLY A 40 -11.72 1.28 8.80
N MET A 41 -11.03 1.82 7.80
CA MET A 41 -9.70 1.31 7.40
C MET A 41 -8.64 1.57 8.47
N HIS A 42 -8.69 2.72 9.15
CA HIS A 42 -7.77 3.02 10.25
C HIS A 42 -7.96 2.07 11.43
N GLU A 43 -9.20 1.83 11.86
CA GLU A 43 -9.52 0.88 12.93
C GLU A 43 -9.09 -0.55 12.54
N ALA A 44 -9.34 -0.96 11.30
CA ALA A 44 -8.92 -2.29 10.83
C ALA A 44 -7.39 -2.48 10.85
N LEU A 45 -6.60 -1.42 10.62
CA LEU A 45 -5.14 -1.47 10.76
C LEU A 45 -4.68 -1.45 12.22
N SER A 46 -5.39 -0.75 13.11
CA SER A 46 -5.01 -0.63 14.52
C SER A 46 -5.34 -1.88 15.35
N GLU A 47 -6.26 -2.73 14.88
CA GLU A 47 -6.64 -3.99 15.52
C GLU A 47 -5.73 -5.19 15.21
N ILE A 48 -4.80 -5.06 14.26
CA ILE A 48 -3.89 -6.13 13.84
C ILE A 48 -2.45 -5.87 14.29
N ASP A 49 -1.63 -6.93 14.29
CA ASP A 49 -0.23 -6.83 14.66
C ASP A 49 0.54 -5.90 13.70
N PRO A 50 1.58 -5.18 14.18
CA PRO A 50 2.28 -4.18 13.36
C PRO A 50 2.88 -4.69 12.05
N ASP A 51 3.34 -5.94 12.03
CA ASP A 51 3.86 -6.60 10.82
C ASP A 51 2.75 -6.86 9.78
N SER A 52 1.57 -7.26 10.27
CA SER A 52 0.35 -7.43 9.49
C SER A 52 -0.14 -6.10 8.92
N ALA A 53 -0.10 -5.04 9.73
CA ALA A 53 -0.42 -3.68 9.31
C ALA A 53 0.54 -3.18 8.22
N LEU A 54 1.85 -3.38 8.38
CA LEU A 54 2.85 -3.04 7.36
C LEU A 54 2.57 -3.77 6.03
N LEU A 55 2.30 -5.08 6.09
CA LEU A 55 1.96 -5.87 4.90
C LEU A 55 0.65 -5.40 4.23
N ALA A 56 -0.36 -5.03 5.03
CA ALA A 56 -1.61 -4.47 4.52
C ALA A 56 -1.40 -3.14 3.81
N ILE A 57 -0.58 -2.26 4.38
CA ILE A 57 -0.24 -0.96 3.79
C ILE A 57 0.58 -1.17 2.50
N ALA A 58 1.60 -2.03 2.52
CA ALA A 58 2.41 -2.32 1.35
C ALA A 58 1.60 -2.93 0.19
N LEU A 59 0.71 -3.90 0.46
CA LEU A 59 -0.20 -4.43 -0.56
C LEU A 59 -1.08 -3.33 -1.17
N SER A 60 -1.63 -2.47 -0.34
CA SER A 60 -2.48 -1.35 -0.78
C SER A 60 -1.70 -0.35 -1.63
N ALA A 61 -0.50 0.02 -1.18
CA ALA A 61 0.41 0.92 -1.90
C ALA A 61 0.80 0.35 -3.27
N GLN A 62 1.10 -0.96 -3.35
CA GLN A 62 1.40 -1.64 -4.61
C GLN A 62 0.21 -1.57 -5.59
N GLN A 63 -1.02 -1.75 -5.11
CA GLN A 63 -2.23 -1.64 -5.94
C GLN A 63 -2.45 -0.21 -6.45
N ILE A 64 -2.36 0.79 -5.57
CA ILE A 64 -2.47 2.22 -5.92
C ILE A 64 -1.41 2.57 -6.97
N ALA A 65 -0.16 2.18 -6.72
CA ALA A 65 0.94 2.39 -7.63
C ALA A 65 0.68 1.75 -9.00
N SER A 66 0.25 0.49 -9.04
CA SER A 66 -0.05 -0.21 -10.29
C SER A 66 -1.16 0.49 -11.10
N ALA A 67 -2.15 1.09 -10.45
CA ALA A 67 -3.20 1.86 -11.12
C ALA A 67 -2.68 3.20 -11.67
N ALA A 68 -1.68 3.81 -11.03
CA ALA A 68 -1.13 5.12 -11.37
C ALA A 68 0.07 5.09 -12.36
N GLN A 69 0.78 3.95 -12.47
CA GLN A 69 2.04 3.82 -13.23
C GLN A 69 2.00 4.31 -14.68
N ALA A 70 0.87 4.17 -15.37
CA ALA A 70 0.74 4.63 -16.76
C ALA A 70 0.78 6.16 -16.90
N SER A 71 0.41 6.90 -15.84
CA SER A 71 0.26 8.35 -15.86
C SER A 71 1.30 9.08 -15.01
N TYR A 72 1.89 8.40 -14.03
CA TYR A 72 2.75 8.99 -13.00
C TYR A 72 4.02 8.14 -12.84
N PRO A 73 5.16 8.54 -13.41
CA PRO A 73 6.42 7.79 -13.31
C PRO A 73 6.85 7.50 -11.87
N ILE A 74 6.55 8.42 -10.93
CA ILE A 74 6.84 8.26 -9.49
C ILE A 74 6.11 7.07 -8.86
N ALA A 75 4.97 6.63 -9.42
CA ALA A 75 4.28 5.43 -8.97
C ALA A 75 5.13 4.15 -9.15
N ASN A 76 6.15 4.16 -10.02
CA ASN A 76 7.09 3.02 -10.09
C ASN A 76 7.96 2.91 -8.84
N ALA A 77 8.36 4.05 -8.25
CA ALA A 77 9.12 4.04 -6.99
C ALA A 77 8.27 3.43 -5.87
N LEU A 78 7.01 3.88 -5.76
CA LEU A 78 6.07 3.35 -4.77
C LEU A 78 5.84 1.85 -4.94
N TYR A 79 5.67 1.39 -6.19
CA TYR A 79 5.49 -0.02 -6.48
C TYR A 79 6.70 -0.86 -6.06
N ASN A 80 7.92 -0.38 -6.35
CA ASN A 80 9.13 -1.10 -6.02
C ASN A 80 9.32 -1.17 -4.49
N GLU A 81 9.18 -0.05 -3.79
CA GLU A 81 9.30 0.01 -2.33
C GLU A 81 8.31 -0.95 -1.65
N ALA A 82 7.04 -0.86 -2.04
CA ALA A 82 6.01 -1.77 -1.55
C ALA A 82 6.33 -3.24 -1.87
N THR A 83 6.91 -3.52 -3.04
CA THR A 83 7.29 -4.89 -3.44
C THR A 83 8.45 -5.42 -2.61
N ASP A 84 9.42 -4.58 -2.28
CA ASP A 84 10.57 -4.96 -1.47
C ASP A 84 10.13 -5.29 -0.03
N ILE A 85 9.29 -4.44 0.58
CA ILE A 85 8.64 -4.72 1.88
C ILE A 85 7.88 -6.06 1.84
N LEU A 86 7.08 -6.30 0.81
CA LEU A 86 6.35 -7.58 0.69
C LEU A 86 7.28 -8.79 0.60
N ASN A 87 8.43 -8.65 -0.05
CA ASN A 87 9.42 -9.73 -0.17
C ASN A 87 10.20 -9.96 1.13
N ASP A 88 10.42 -8.92 1.93
CA ASP A 88 11.18 -9.00 3.16
C ASP A 88 10.32 -9.54 4.32
N TYR A 89 9.08 -9.07 4.46
CA TYR A 89 8.20 -9.45 5.56
C TYR A 89 7.23 -10.59 5.22
N GLY A 90 6.76 -10.67 3.97
CA GLY A 90 5.72 -11.61 3.56
C GLY A 90 6.04 -13.09 3.77
N PRO A 91 7.26 -13.57 3.43
CA PRO A 91 7.63 -14.97 3.67
C PRO A 91 7.59 -15.36 5.15
N GLY A 92 8.02 -14.46 6.04
CA GLY A 92 7.97 -14.66 7.49
C GLY A 92 6.53 -14.77 7.97
N PHE A 93 5.71 -13.78 7.61
CA PHE A 93 4.29 -13.76 7.95
C PHE A 93 3.55 -15.04 7.53
N ILE A 94 3.74 -15.52 6.29
CA ILE A 94 3.06 -16.74 5.81
C ILE A 94 3.54 -18.00 6.53
N ARG A 95 4.83 -18.08 6.85
CA ARG A 95 5.39 -19.18 7.63
C ARG A 95 4.75 -19.23 9.02
N ASP A 96 4.57 -18.07 9.63
CA ASP A 96 4.12 -17.93 11.01
C ASP A 96 2.59 -18.06 11.11
N LEU A 97 1.85 -17.67 10.07
CA LEU A 97 0.43 -17.99 9.89
C LEU A 97 0.13 -19.50 9.95
N LYS A 98 1.08 -20.33 9.49
CA LYS A 98 0.99 -21.80 9.54
C LYS A 98 1.47 -22.40 10.87
N ARG A 99 2.26 -21.66 11.65
CA ARG A 99 2.90 -22.15 12.89
C ARG A 99 2.26 -21.63 14.18
N GLY A 100 1.48 -20.55 14.11
CA GLY A 100 1.00 -19.84 15.30
C GLY A 100 1.97 -18.74 15.74
N SER A 101 2.02 -18.40 17.02
CA SER A 101 2.78 -17.25 17.53
C SER A 101 4.25 -17.23 17.11
N ILE A 102 4.72 -16.04 16.70
CA ILE A 102 6.10 -15.73 16.34
C ILE A 102 6.98 -15.80 17.60
N PRO A 103 8.21 -16.34 17.53
CA PRO A 103 9.18 -16.23 18.62
C PRO A 103 9.47 -14.75 18.96
N GLU A 104 9.41 -14.38 20.24
CA GLU A 104 9.57 -12.99 20.73
C GLU A 104 10.80 -12.26 20.16
N LYS A 105 11.91 -12.97 19.97
CA LYS A 105 13.14 -12.40 19.40
C LYS A 105 12.96 -11.97 17.93
N ASP A 106 12.32 -12.81 17.12
CA ASP A 106 12.09 -12.52 15.70
C ASP A 106 11.07 -11.37 15.56
N PHE A 107 10.14 -11.26 16.50
CA PHE A 107 9.18 -10.15 16.58
C PHE A 107 9.85 -8.80 16.86
N ILE A 108 10.79 -8.74 17.82
CA ILE A 108 11.53 -7.50 18.12
C ILE A 108 12.35 -7.05 16.90
N ASP A 109 13.02 -7.99 16.22
CA ASP A 109 13.84 -7.66 15.05
C ASP A 109 12.99 -7.08 13.90
N VAL A 110 11.76 -7.59 13.70
CA VAL A 110 10.79 -7.04 12.75
C VAL A 110 10.35 -5.62 13.14
N LEU A 111 10.01 -5.41 14.41
CA LEU A 111 9.53 -4.11 14.89
C LEU A 111 10.56 -2.97 14.79
N MET A 112 11.86 -3.27 14.70
CA MET A 112 12.89 -2.24 14.60
C MET A 112 12.88 -1.50 13.25
N ASN A 113 12.54 -2.20 12.16
CA ASN A 113 12.62 -1.66 10.81
C ASN A 113 11.27 -1.13 10.30
N VAL A 114 10.15 -1.62 10.86
CA VAL A 114 8.78 -1.21 10.49
C VAL A 114 8.58 0.31 10.44
N PRO A 115 9.07 1.12 11.41
CA PRO A 115 8.88 2.58 11.35
C PRO A 115 9.57 3.23 10.14
N GLU A 116 10.77 2.77 9.79
CA GLU A 116 11.53 3.30 8.65
C GLU A 116 10.85 2.92 7.32
N ASP A 117 10.37 1.69 7.20
CA ASP A 117 9.64 1.23 6.01
C ASP A 117 8.31 1.99 5.82
N LEU A 118 7.61 2.29 6.92
CA LEU A 118 6.39 3.10 6.88
C LEU A 118 6.67 4.56 6.48
N GLU A 119 7.77 5.14 6.97
CA GLU A 119 8.20 6.50 6.61
C GLU A 119 8.57 6.56 5.12
N ALA A 120 9.32 5.58 4.62
CA ALA A 120 9.68 5.49 3.20
C ALA A 120 8.44 5.40 2.29
N LEU A 121 7.46 4.57 2.65
CA LEU A 121 6.19 4.50 1.91
C LEU A 121 5.40 5.82 1.95
N ALA A 122 5.35 6.46 3.12
CA ALA A 122 4.64 7.73 3.29
C ALA A 122 5.26 8.84 2.43
N ASP A 123 6.59 8.99 2.45
CA ASP A 123 7.30 9.99 1.65
C ASP A 123 7.03 9.85 0.15
N ILE A 124 7.04 8.62 -0.35
CA ILE A 124 6.78 8.36 -1.78
C ILE A 124 5.31 8.58 -2.12
N LEU A 125 4.38 8.22 -1.23
CA LEU A 125 2.95 8.48 -1.39
C LEU A 125 2.65 9.99 -1.44
N ASP A 126 3.24 10.77 -0.55
CA ASP A 126 3.08 12.23 -0.52
C ASP A 126 3.62 12.86 -1.81
N ALA A 127 4.78 12.40 -2.28
CA ALA A 127 5.34 12.86 -3.55
C ALA A 127 4.47 12.47 -4.76
N LEU A 128 3.87 11.27 -4.75
CA LEU A 128 2.91 10.86 -5.78
C LEU A 128 1.64 11.73 -5.75
N CYS A 129 1.10 12.02 -4.57
CA CYS A 129 -0.05 12.91 -4.40
C CYS A 129 0.25 14.32 -4.94
N ALA A 130 1.44 14.86 -4.68
CA ALA A 130 1.88 16.14 -5.23
C ALA A 130 1.91 16.13 -6.77
N ASP A 131 2.50 15.11 -7.42
CA ASP A 131 2.52 15.00 -8.90
C ASP A 131 1.11 14.84 -9.50
N ILE A 132 0.18 14.21 -8.77
CA ILE A 132 -1.23 14.11 -9.16
C ILE A 132 -1.91 15.48 -9.12
N LEU A 133 -1.71 16.24 -8.05
CA LEU A 133 -2.30 17.58 -7.88
C LEU A 133 -1.78 18.55 -8.96
N ASP A 134 -0.46 18.63 -9.15
CA ASP A 134 0.18 19.52 -10.13
C ASP A 134 -0.37 19.27 -11.55
N LYS A 135 -0.46 18.00 -11.99
CA LYS A 135 -1.01 17.67 -13.32
C LYS A 135 -2.51 17.92 -13.45
N THR A 136 -3.24 17.92 -12.34
CA THR A 136 -4.68 18.20 -12.35
C THR A 136 -4.91 19.70 -12.51
N GLU A 137 -4.15 20.54 -11.80
CA GLU A 137 -4.17 21.99 -11.97
C GLU A 137 -3.79 22.41 -13.40
N ASP A 138 -2.76 21.78 -13.98
CA ASP A 138 -2.36 22.02 -15.38
C ASP A 138 -3.48 21.70 -16.39
N LYS A 139 -4.25 20.63 -16.17
CA LYS A 139 -5.37 20.24 -17.04
C LYS A 139 -6.57 21.18 -16.92
N GLU A 140 -6.87 21.66 -15.72
CA GLU A 140 -7.93 22.66 -15.50
C GLU A 140 -7.55 24.00 -16.15
N ASN A 141 -6.29 24.43 -15.99
CA ASN A 141 -5.76 25.64 -16.61
C ASN A 141 -5.75 25.55 -18.15
N ALA A 142 -5.32 24.41 -18.72
CA ALA A 142 -5.35 24.18 -20.16
C ALA A 142 -6.79 24.15 -20.72
N SER A 143 -7.74 23.56 -20.01
CA SER A 143 -9.16 23.53 -20.40
C SER A 143 -9.77 24.93 -20.40
N TYR A 144 -9.40 25.77 -19.42
CA TYR A 144 -9.83 27.17 -19.37
C TYR A 144 -9.30 27.99 -20.54
N VAL A 145 -8.04 27.80 -20.93
CA VAL A 145 -7.42 28.51 -22.07
C VAL A 145 -8.06 28.10 -23.40
N ILE A 146 -8.33 26.80 -23.61
CA ILE A 146 -8.96 26.31 -24.85
C ILE A 146 -10.42 26.80 -24.99
N ALA A 147 -11.15 26.97 -23.88
CA ALA A 147 -12.51 27.50 -23.90
C ALA A 147 -12.61 29.01 -24.24
N HIS A 148 -11.47 29.72 -24.26
CA HIS A 148 -11.41 31.18 -24.47
C HIS A 148 -10.59 31.57 -25.73
N ILE A 149 -10.30 30.62 -26.61
CA ILE A 149 -9.73 30.84 -27.96
C ILE A 149 -10.83 30.52 -28.99
#